data_AF-A0A1M7MN74-F1
#
_entry.id   AF-A0A1M7MN74-F1
#
_cell.length_a   1.000
_cell.length_b   1.000
_cell.length_c   1.000
_cell.angle_alpha   90.00
_cell.angle_beta   90.00
_cell.angle_gamma   90.00
#
_symmetry.space_group_name_H-M   'P 1'
#
loop_
_entity.id
_entity.type
_entity.pdbx_description
1 polymer ?
#
loop_
_entity_poly.entity_id
_entity_poly.type
_entity_poly.pdbx_seq_one_letter_code
_entity_poly.pdbx_strand_id
1 'polypeptide(L)'
;MRSIAVDMDGVLADVYHQFIDMHLQETGKKLQLKALKGLSERAAFPFLEKHVNSKGFFINAPMVPDSRRVLELLHNQYRVFIVSAATEFPLSLSEKQAWLNRHFPFISWRQMVFCGSKEIIHTDIMIDDHFKNLDHFRGEGYLFTQPHNELSPAGKHKRVDSWRALEKLLL
;
A
#
# COMPACT_ATOMS: atom_id res chain seq x y z
N MET A 1 14.07 18.84 7.34
CA MET A 1 13.01 18.29 6.46
C MET A 1 12.43 17.06 7.13
N ARG A 2 11.11 17.00 7.34
CA ARG A 2 10.43 15.82 7.92
C ARG A 2 10.55 14.62 6.96
N SER A 3 10.48 13.42 7.50
CA SER A 3 10.54 12.15 6.79
C SER A 3 9.17 11.48 6.73
N ILE A 4 8.87 10.83 5.61
CA ILE A 4 7.61 10.12 5.38
C ILE A 4 7.92 8.68 4.96
N ALA A 5 7.39 7.71 5.71
CA ALA A 5 7.28 6.32 5.27
C ALA A 5 5.94 6.12 4.52
N VAL A 6 6.00 5.51 3.34
CA VAL A 6 4.83 5.27 2.49
C VAL A 6 4.75 3.78 2.17
N ASP A 7 3.62 3.15 2.49
CA ASP A 7 3.37 1.77 2.12
C ASP A 7 3.19 1.58 0.60
N MET A 8 3.36 0.34 0.13
CA MET A 8 3.10 -0.02 -1.26
C MET A 8 1.68 -0.57 -1.44
N ASP A 9 1.39 -1.73 -0.86
CA ASP A 9 0.14 -2.44 -1.13
C ASP A 9 -1.02 -1.68 -0.50
N GLY A 10 -2.08 -1.42 -1.26
CA GLY A 10 -3.22 -0.63 -0.77
C GLY A 10 -2.92 0.87 -0.62
N VAL A 11 -1.74 1.35 -0.99
CA VAL A 11 -1.39 2.77 -0.89
C VAL A 11 -0.84 3.31 -2.22
N LEU A 12 0.19 2.67 -2.78
CA LEU A 12 0.73 2.98 -4.11
C LEU A 12 0.21 2.00 -5.16
N ALA A 13 0.20 0.71 -4.83
CA ALA A 13 -0.24 -0.39 -5.66
C ALA A 13 -1.65 -0.84 -5.22
N ASP A 14 -2.58 -0.87 -6.17
CA ASP A 14 -3.96 -1.27 -5.95
C ASP A 14 -4.09 -2.80 -5.97
N VAL A 15 -3.66 -3.42 -4.87
CA VAL A 15 -3.69 -4.89 -4.71
C VAL A 15 -5.11 -5.45 -4.67
N TYR A 16 -6.12 -4.65 -4.29
CA TYR A 16 -7.51 -5.08 -4.29
C TYR A 16 -8.02 -5.30 -5.72
N HIS A 17 -7.75 -4.38 -6.65
CA HIS A 17 -8.07 -4.61 -8.06
C HIS A 17 -7.26 -5.77 -8.64
N GLN A 18 -5.99 -5.92 -8.26
CA GLN A 18 -5.19 -7.07 -8.68
C GLN A 18 -5.80 -8.41 -8.22
N PHE A 19 -6.23 -8.51 -6.96
CA PHE A 19 -6.92 -9.69 -6.46
C PHE A 19 -8.23 -9.95 -7.21
N ILE A 20 -9.02 -8.91 -7.49
CA ILE A 20 -10.29 -9.01 -8.24
C ILE A 20 -10.02 -9.51 -9.67
N ASP A 21 -9.00 -8.98 -10.34
CA ASP A 21 -8.66 -9.35 -11.72
C ASP A 21 -8.15 -10.79 -11.79
N MET A 22 -7.29 -11.22 -10.86
CA MET A 22 -6.85 -12.61 -10.79
C MET A 22 -8.00 -13.56 -10.41
N HIS A 23 -8.92 -13.15 -9.53
CA HIS A 23 -10.11 -13.94 -9.22
C HIS A 23 -11.02 -14.11 -10.45
N LEU A 24 -11.18 -13.05 -11.25
CA LEU A 24 -11.91 -13.11 -12.51
C LEU A 24 -11.24 -14.06 -13.51
N GLN A 25 -9.91 -14.04 -13.62
CA GLN A 25 -9.16 -14.96 -14.48
C GLN A 25 -9.30 -16.42 -14.03
N GLU A 26 -9.27 -16.67 -12.72
CA GLU A 26 -9.36 -18.01 -12.13
C GLU A 26 -10.79 -18.61 -12.26
N THR A 27 -11.83 -17.78 -12.12
CA THR A 27 -13.20 -18.28 -11.93
C THR A 27 -14.20 -17.86 -13.01
N GLY A 28 -13.84 -16.89 -13.86
CA GLY A 28 -14.75 -16.21 -14.78
C GLY A 28 -15.75 -15.28 -14.10
N LYS A 29 -15.66 -15.06 -12.78
CA LYS A 29 -16.58 -14.20 -12.01
C LYS A 29 -15.85 -12.99 -11.45
N LYS A 30 -16.45 -11.80 -11.57
CA LYS A 30 -15.88 -10.57 -11.00
C LYS A 30 -16.44 -10.29 -9.62
N LEU A 31 -15.57 -10.18 -8.62
CA LEU A 31 -15.95 -9.71 -7.28
C LEU A 31 -16.25 -8.20 -7.32
N GLN A 32 -17.26 -7.79 -6.55
CA GLN A 32 -17.63 -6.38 -6.42
C GLN A 32 -16.92 -5.77 -5.22
N LEU A 33 -16.16 -4.69 -5.42
CA LEU A 33 -15.40 -4.02 -4.34
C LEU A 33 -16.29 -3.66 -3.13
N LYS A 34 -17.54 -3.25 -3.38
CA LYS A 34 -18.52 -2.95 -2.32
C LYS A 34 -18.81 -4.13 -1.39
N ALA A 35 -18.74 -5.36 -1.90
CA ALA A 35 -18.98 -6.56 -1.11
C ALA A 35 -17.78 -6.95 -0.24
N LEU A 36 -16.61 -6.33 -0.46
CA LEU A 36 -15.38 -6.63 0.27
C LEU A 36 -15.18 -5.72 1.51
N LYS A 37 -16.04 -4.71 1.68
CA LYS A 37 -15.93 -3.73 2.76
C LYS A 37 -16.05 -4.39 4.13
N GLY A 38 -15.09 -4.10 5.00
CA GLY A 38 -14.98 -4.64 6.36
C GLY A 38 -14.53 -6.10 6.43
N LEU A 39 -14.27 -6.75 5.29
CA LEU A 39 -13.70 -8.10 5.27
C LEU A 39 -12.18 -8.01 5.33
N SER A 40 -11.55 -8.90 6.10
CA SER A 40 -10.12 -9.14 5.93
C SER A 40 -9.84 -9.69 4.53
N GLU A 41 -8.63 -9.47 4.01
CA GLU A 41 -8.26 -9.93 2.67
C GLU A 41 -8.46 -11.45 2.51
N ARG A 42 -8.13 -12.22 3.55
CA ARG A 42 -8.35 -13.68 3.60
C ARG A 42 -9.82 -14.07 3.50
N ALA A 43 -10.73 -13.28 4.09
CA ALA A 43 -12.17 -13.52 3.98
C ALA A 43 -12.73 -13.03 2.63
N ALA A 44 -12.17 -11.93 2.10
CA ALA A 44 -12.58 -11.33 0.83
C ALA A 44 -12.16 -12.15 -0.40
N PHE A 45 -11.00 -12.83 -0.34
CA PHE A 45 -10.37 -13.47 -1.50
C PHE A 45 -10.07 -14.96 -1.23
N PRO A 46 -10.92 -15.88 -1.72
CA PRO A 46 -10.74 -17.33 -1.49
C PRO A 46 -9.42 -17.91 -2.00
N PHE A 47 -8.82 -17.28 -3.02
CA PHE A 47 -7.56 -17.70 -3.64
C PHE A 47 -6.35 -16.85 -3.22
N LEU A 48 -6.46 -16.10 -2.12
CA LEU A 48 -5.42 -15.16 -1.66
C LEU A 48 -4.04 -15.80 -1.65
N GLU A 49 -3.87 -16.92 -0.94
CA GLU A 49 -2.58 -17.61 -0.79
C GLU A 49 -1.99 -18.04 -2.14
N LYS A 50 -2.83 -18.52 -3.05
CA LYS A 50 -2.41 -18.88 -4.41
C LYS A 50 -1.95 -17.64 -5.17
N HIS A 51 -2.72 -16.56 -5.13
CA HIS A 51 -2.44 -15.34 -5.89
C HIS A 51 -1.16 -14.65 -5.40
N VAL A 52 -0.98 -14.43 -4.10
CA VAL A 52 0.23 -13.75 -3.57
C VAL A 52 1.53 -14.53 -3.82
N ASN A 53 1.42 -15.86 -3.99
CA ASN A 53 2.55 -16.73 -4.36
C ASN A 53 2.70 -16.92 -5.88
N SER A 54 1.83 -16.35 -6.70
CA SER A 54 1.87 -16.47 -8.15
C SER A 54 2.68 -15.34 -8.78
N LYS A 55 3.47 -15.69 -9.80
CA LYS A 55 4.18 -14.71 -10.63
C LYS A 55 3.20 -13.71 -11.22
N GLY A 56 3.55 -12.43 -11.16
CA GLY A 56 2.75 -11.36 -11.71
C GLY A 56 1.78 -10.72 -10.72
N PHE A 57 1.65 -11.22 -9.49
CA PHE A 57 0.77 -10.61 -8.50
C PHE A 57 1.22 -9.18 -8.17
N PHE A 58 2.47 -8.99 -7.72
CA PHE A 58 2.92 -7.67 -7.30
C PHE A 58 3.26 -6.78 -8.49
N ILE A 59 3.92 -7.33 -9.52
CA ILE A 59 4.42 -6.53 -10.64
C ILE A 59 3.34 -6.05 -11.62
N ASN A 60 2.15 -6.65 -11.61
CA ASN A 60 1.04 -6.22 -12.46
C ASN A 60 -0.02 -5.41 -11.72
N ALA A 61 0.14 -5.21 -10.40
CA ALA A 61 -0.81 -4.44 -9.62
C ALA A 61 -1.03 -3.05 -10.23
N PRO A 62 -2.28 -2.62 -10.47
CA PRO A 62 -2.57 -1.27 -10.94
C PRO A 62 -2.05 -0.21 -9.98
N MET A 63 -1.84 1.02 -10.45
CA MET A 63 -1.49 2.13 -9.57
C MET A 63 -2.74 2.72 -8.92
N VAL A 64 -2.64 3.08 -7.63
CA VAL A 64 -3.67 3.89 -6.97
C VAL A 64 -3.74 5.26 -7.64
N PRO A 65 -4.94 5.81 -7.96
CA PRO A 65 -5.09 7.09 -8.63
C PRO A 65 -4.33 8.25 -7.93
N ASP A 66 -3.79 9.16 -8.74
CA ASP A 66 -3.01 10.35 -8.32
C ASP A 66 -1.69 10.06 -7.54
N SER A 67 -1.42 8.80 -7.17
CA SER A 67 -0.28 8.40 -6.33
C SER A 67 1.07 8.93 -6.84
N ARG A 68 1.38 8.72 -8.12
CA ARG A 68 2.65 9.17 -8.72
C ARG A 68 2.85 10.67 -8.59
N ARG A 69 1.86 11.45 -9.03
CA ARG A 69 1.93 12.91 -9.07
C ARG A 69 2.08 13.47 -7.66
N VAL A 70 1.26 13.01 -6.71
CA VAL A 70 1.29 13.53 -5.33
C VAL A 70 2.56 13.09 -4.61
N LEU A 71 3.01 11.84 -4.80
CA LEU A 71 4.25 11.37 -4.18
C LEU A 71 5.48 12.13 -4.72
N GLU A 72 5.48 12.51 -6.00
CA GLU A 72 6.53 13.36 -6.60
C GLU A 72 6.55 14.76 -5.97
N LEU A 73 5.38 15.36 -5.70
CA LEU A 73 5.29 16.63 -4.98
C LEU A 73 5.79 16.51 -3.53
N LEU A 74 5.39 15.43 -2.82
CA LEU A 74 5.87 15.15 -1.46
C LEU A 74 7.38 14.89 -1.43
N HIS A 75 7.92 14.21 -2.43
CA HIS A 75 9.36 13.95 -2.57
C HIS A 75 10.18 15.25 -2.57
N ASN A 76 9.63 16.34 -3.11
CA ASN A 76 10.29 17.65 -3.13
C ASN A 76 10.24 18.39 -1.78
N GLN A 77 9.34 18.02 -0.87
CA GLN A 77 9.12 18.70 0.43
C GLN A 77 9.54 17.84 1.63
N TYR A 78 9.70 16.53 1.44
CA TYR A 78 9.93 15.55 2.49
C TYR A 78 11.01 14.53 2.12
N ARG A 79 11.64 13.94 3.15
CA ARG A 79 12.49 12.77 2.96
C ARG A 79 11.60 11.53 2.84
N VAL A 80 11.22 11.19 1.61
CA VAL A 80 10.32 10.07 1.32
C VAL A 80 11.07 8.73 1.29
N PHE A 81 10.51 7.73 1.98
CA PHE A 81 10.91 6.33 1.95
C PHE A 81 9.70 5.47 1.64
N ILE A 82 9.86 4.51 0.71
CA ILE A 82 8.85 3.49 0.44
C ILE A 82 9.17 2.30 1.33
N VAL A 83 8.21 1.90 2.16
CA VAL A 83 8.39 0.85 3.16
C VAL A 83 7.34 -0.22 2.94
N SER A 84 7.75 -1.38 2.43
CA SER A 84 6.84 -2.50 2.14
C SER A 84 7.29 -3.76 2.85
N ALA A 85 6.32 -4.49 3.40
CA ALA A 85 6.53 -5.90 3.72
C ALA A 85 6.85 -6.65 2.42
N ALA A 86 7.91 -7.46 2.42
CA ALA A 86 8.33 -8.17 1.21
C ALA A 86 9.08 -9.49 1.44
N THR A 87 9.32 -9.88 2.69
CA THR A 87 10.01 -11.14 3.04
C THR A 87 9.07 -12.32 3.25
N GLU A 88 7.76 -12.08 3.22
CA GLU A 88 6.73 -13.10 3.47
C GLU A 88 6.55 -14.05 2.28
N PHE A 89 6.58 -13.53 1.05
CA PHE A 89 6.38 -14.32 -0.16
C PHE A 89 7.63 -14.32 -1.06
N PRO A 90 8.05 -15.47 -1.63
CA PRO A 90 9.31 -15.58 -2.38
C PRO A 90 9.47 -14.61 -3.56
N LEU A 91 8.37 -14.28 -4.25
CA LEU A 91 8.37 -13.38 -5.41
C LEU A 91 8.16 -11.90 -5.04
N SER A 92 7.80 -11.61 -3.78
CA SER A 92 7.37 -10.28 -3.36
C SER A 92 8.48 -9.24 -3.52
N LEU A 93 9.67 -9.50 -2.99
CA LEU A 93 10.75 -8.50 -2.99
C LEU A 93 11.15 -8.06 -4.40
N SER A 94 11.43 -9.01 -5.29
CA SER A 94 11.90 -8.71 -6.65
C SER A 94 10.82 -8.05 -7.50
N GLU A 95 9.57 -8.52 -7.42
CA GLU A 95 8.46 -7.94 -8.18
C GLU A 95 8.10 -6.53 -7.69
N LYS A 96 8.07 -6.29 -6.37
CA LYS A 96 7.81 -4.96 -5.80
C LYS A 96 8.89 -3.96 -6.18
N GLN A 97 10.16 -4.35 -6.13
CA GLN A 97 11.26 -3.50 -6.56
C GLN A 97 11.14 -3.12 -8.05
N ALA A 98 10.89 -4.10 -8.91
CA ALA A 98 10.72 -3.86 -10.34
C ALA A 98 9.49 -2.98 -10.63
N TRP A 99 8.39 -3.18 -9.90
CA TRP A 99 7.20 -2.35 -9.97
C TRP A 99 7.49 -0.89 -9.60
N LEU A 100 8.18 -0.64 -8.48
CA LEU A 100 8.56 0.72 -8.07
C LEU A 100 9.44 1.40 -9.11
N ASN A 101 10.47 0.70 -9.62
CA ASN A 101 11.36 1.23 -10.65
C ASN A 101 10.60 1.64 -11.92
N ARG A 102 9.57 0.88 -12.30
CA ARG A 102 8.74 1.15 -13.48
C ARG A 102 7.82 2.36 -13.26
N HIS A 103 7.16 2.44 -12.11
CA HIS A 103 6.06 3.37 -11.88
C HIS A 103 6.49 4.68 -11.22
N PHE A 104 7.56 4.67 -10.43
CA PHE A 104 8.07 5.78 -9.64
C PHE A 104 9.58 5.98 -9.85
N PRO A 105 10.03 6.31 -11.08
CA PRO A 105 11.47 6.36 -11.41
C PRO A 105 12.26 7.46 -10.66
N PHE A 106 11.57 8.40 -10.00
CA PHE A 106 12.19 9.40 -9.13
C PHE A 106 12.50 8.89 -7.71
N ILE A 107 11.99 7.72 -7.33
CA ILE A 107 12.34 7.04 -6.08
C ILE A 107 13.58 6.19 -6.33
N SER A 108 14.70 6.57 -5.70
CA SER A 108 15.95 5.80 -5.81
C SER A 108 15.94 4.53 -4.94
N TRP A 109 16.82 3.57 -5.24
CA TRP A 109 17.01 2.36 -4.43
C TRP A 109 17.32 2.67 -2.95
N ARG A 110 17.91 3.83 -2.64
CA ARG A 110 18.22 4.27 -1.27
C ARG A 110 16.97 4.61 -0.45
N GLN A 111 15.84 4.80 -1.14
CA GLN A 111 14.55 5.15 -0.54
C GLN A 111 13.63 3.93 -0.40
N MET A 112 14.06 2.75 -0.84
CA MET A 112 13.27 1.52 -0.79
C MET A 112 13.67 0.69 0.43
N VAL A 113 12.71 0.42 1.31
CA VAL A 113 12.88 -0.40 2.51
C VAL A 113 11.96 -1.61 2.39
N PHE A 114 12.55 -2.76 2.11
CA PHE A 114 11.87 -4.05 2.09
C PHE A 114 12.17 -4.79 3.38
N CYS A 115 11.13 -5.07 4.17
CA CYS A 115 11.28 -5.69 5.49
C CYS A 115 10.20 -6.76 5.75
N GLY A 116 10.28 -7.40 6.92
CA GLY A 116 9.20 -8.26 7.43
C GLY A 116 8.21 -7.48 8.30
N SER A 117 8.71 -6.70 9.26
CA SER A 117 7.90 -5.84 10.14
C SER A 117 8.30 -4.37 9.98
N LYS A 118 7.30 -3.48 10.12
CA LYS A 118 7.49 -2.02 10.11
C LYS A 118 7.71 -1.43 11.51
N GLU A 119 7.74 -2.24 12.56
CA GLU A 119 7.92 -1.77 13.95
C GLU A 119 9.22 -0.98 14.18
N ILE A 120 10.27 -1.27 13.42
CA ILE A 120 11.58 -0.60 13.52
C ILE A 120 11.65 0.71 12.72
N ILE A 121 10.56 1.09 12.03
CA ILE A 121 10.56 2.23 11.12
C ILE A 121 10.39 3.52 11.92
N HIS A 122 11.43 4.34 11.88
CA HIS A 122 11.48 5.62 12.58
C HIS A 122 11.49 6.78 11.57
N THR A 123 10.30 7.26 11.23
CA THR A 123 10.06 8.46 10.41
C THR A 123 9.08 9.39 11.15
N ASP A 124 8.89 10.61 10.64
CA ASP A 124 7.99 11.59 11.27
C ASP A 124 6.52 11.32 10.94
N ILE A 125 6.26 10.74 9.76
CA ILE A 125 4.93 10.45 9.22
C ILE A 125 4.93 9.04 8.61
N MET A 126 3.84 8.30 8.77
CA MET A 126 3.59 7.04 8.06
C MET A 126 2.25 7.09 7.35
N ILE A 127 2.24 6.72 6.07
CA ILE A 127 1.02 6.53 5.26
C ILE A 127 0.91 5.03 4.98
N ASP A 128 -0.10 4.39 5.54
CA ASP A 128 -0.27 2.92 5.53
C ASP A 128 -1.77 2.59 5.65
N ASP A 129 -2.20 1.49 5.07
CA ASP A 129 -3.61 1.06 5.15
C ASP A 129 -3.86 0.09 6.33
N HIS A 130 -2.82 -0.42 6.98
CA HIS A 130 -2.95 -1.41 8.04
C HIS A 130 -2.70 -0.86 9.45
N PHE A 131 -3.69 -1.07 10.33
CA PHE A 131 -3.57 -0.75 11.76
C PHE A 131 -2.38 -1.42 12.45
N LYS A 132 -2.03 -2.67 12.08
CA LYS A 132 -0.88 -3.38 12.65
C LYS A 132 0.45 -2.62 12.47
N ASN A 133 0.57 -1.80 11.41
CA ASN A 133 1.75 -0.98 11.19
C ASN A 133 1.62 0.36 11.93
N LEU A 134 0.46 1.01 11.81
CA LEU A 134 0.23 2.34 12.37
C LEU A 134 0.14 2.36 13.91
N ASP A 135 -0.42 1.33 14.54
CA ASP A 135 -0.65 1.31 15.98
C ASP A 135 0.66 1.29 16.79
N HIS A 136 1.69 0.61 16.25
CA HIS A 136 3.04 0.58 16.80
C HIS A 136 3.89 1.79 16.39
N PHE A 137 3.46 2.54 15.38
CA PHE A 137 4.15 3.73 14.91
C PHE A 137 4.03 4.87 15.93
N ARG A 138 5.15 5.56 16.18
CA ARG A 138 5.25 6.64 17.17
C ARG A 138 5.02 8.03 16.57
N GLY A 139 5.18 8.18 15.27
CA GLY A 139 4.97 9.44 14.55
C GLY A 139 3.51 9.68 14.18
N GLU A 140 3.29 10.57 13.23
CA GLU A 140 1.96 10.89 12.73
C GLU A 140 1.47 9.85 11.71
N GLY A 141 0.42 9.10 12.07
CA GLY A 141 -0.16 8.05 11.22
C GLY A 141 -1.30 8.55 10.34
N TYR A 142 -1.21 8.28 9.03
CA TYR A 142 -2.27 8.48 8.05
C TYR A 142 -2.78 7.11 7.61
N LEU A 143 -4.00 6.78 8.05
CA LEU A 143 -4.68 5.54 7.66
C LEU A 143 -5.27 5.71 6.27
N PHE A 144 -4.67 5.08 5.28
CA PHE A 144 -5.17 5.10 3.92
C PHE A 144 -6.36 4.15 3.79
N THR A 145 -7.51 4.65 3.35
CA THR A 145 -8.74 3.86 3.29
C THR A 145 -8.62 2.75 2.26
N GLN A 146 -8.86 1.52 2.70
CA GLN A 146 -8.97 0.30 1.89
C GLN A 146 -10.17 -0.53 2.36
N PRO A 147 -10.73 -1.43 1.52
CA PRO A 147 -11.93 -2.18 1.87
C PRO A 147 -11.89 -2.83 3.25
N HIS A 148 -10.75 -3.41 3.66
CA HIS A 148 -10.63 -4.08 4.95
C HIS A 148 -10.73 -3.14 6.17
N ASN A 149 -10.33 -1.88 6.03
CA ASN A 149 -10.29 -0.91 7.12
C ASN A 149 -11.43 0.13 7.09
N GLU A 150 -12.22 0.17 6.01
CA GLU A 150 -13.18 1.24 5.72
C GLU A 150 -14.26 1.38 6.80
N LEU A 151 -14.70 0.26 7.40
CA LEU A 151 -15.75 0.26 8.42
C LEU A 151 -15.23 0.44 9.86
N SER A 152 -13.91 0.43 10.04
CA SER A 152 -13.29 0.59 11.37
C SER A 152 -13.06 2.07 11.69
N PRO A 153 -13.25 2.51 12.95
CA PRO A 153 -12.84 3.85 13.34
C PRO A 153 -11.32 4.01 13.19
N ALA A 154 -10.84 5.19 12.78
CA ALA A 154 -9.42 5.43 12.56
C ALA A 154 -8.60 5.48 13.86
N GLY A 155 -9.26 5.53 15.03
CA GLY A 155 -8.61 5.63 16.33
C GLY A 155 -7.81 6.92 16.45
N LYS A 156 -6.52 6.80 16.80
CA LYS A 156 -5.58 7.92 16.93
C LYS A 156 -5.04 8.43 15.59
N HIS A 157 -5.34 7.75 14.48
CA HIS A 157 -4.79 8.04 13.15
C HIS A 157 -5.69 8.98 12.36
N LYS A 158 -5.10 9.68 11.37
CA LYS A 158 -5.84 10.51 10.42
C LYS A 158 -6.26 9.65 9.22
N ARG A 159 -7.54 9.37 9.07
CA ARG A 159 -8.04 8.66 7.87
C ARG A 159 -7.94 9.56 6.63
N VAL A 160 -7.47 8.98 5.52
CA VAL A 160 -7.43 9.62 4.21
C VAL A 160 -7.95 8.66 3.14
N ASP A 161 -8.83 9.16 2.28
CA ASP A 161 -9.52 8.32 1.29
C ASP A 161 -8.90 8.39 -0.11
N SER A 162 -7.85 9.19 -0.30
CA SER A 162 -7.16 9.34 -1.58
C SER A 162 -5.83 10.07 -1.45
N TRP A 163 -5.00 9.95 -2.49
CA TRP A 163 -3.80 10.79 -2.64
C TRP A 163 -4.11 12.29 -2.75
N ARG A 164 -5.27 12.68 -3.30
CA ARG A 164 -5.69 14.10 -3.31
C ARG A 164 -5.99 14.63 -1.91
N ALA A 165 -6.50 13.79 -1.01
CA ALA A 165 -6.69 14.17 0.38
C ALA A 165 -5.34 14.37 1.09
N LEU A 166 -4.38 13.47 0.85
CA LEU A 166 -3.00 13.62 1.35
C LEU A 166 -2.33 14.90 0.85
N GLU A 167 -2.47 15.20 -0.45
CA GLU A 167 -1.96 16.44 -1.06
C GLU A 167 -2.46 17.67 -0.29
N LYS A 168 -3.77 17.79 -0.05
CA LYS A 168 -4.35 18.93 0.69
C LYS A 168 -3.90 19.04 2.16
N LEU A 169 -3.48 17.93 2.77
CA LEU A 169 -3.11 17.87 4.18
C LEU A 169 -1.61 18.08 4.41
N LEU A 170 -0.78 17.73 3.43
CA LEU A 170 0.68 17.65 3.57
C LEU A 170 1.45 18.64 2.67
N LEU A 171 0.80 19.28 1.70
CA LEU A 171 1.37 20.26 0.76
C LEU A 171 0.59 21.57 0.80
#